data_AF-A0A7Z8VG57-F1
#
_entry.id   AF-A0A7Z8VG57-F1
#
_cell.length_a   1.000
_cell.length_b   1.000
_cell.length_c   1.000
_cell.angle_alpha   90.00
_cell.angle_beta   90.00
_cell.angle_gamma   90.00
#
_symmetry.space_group_name_H-M   'P 1'
#
loop_
_entity.id
_entity.type
_entity.pdbx_description
1 polymer ?
#
loop_
_entity_poly.entity_id
_entity_poly.type
_entity_poly.pdbx_seq_one_letter_code
_entity_poly.pdbx_strand_id
1 'polypeptide(L)' 'MTTTEETFIYPTHQTMVSDLSIAGRKLSEITKEIQSLYLSDQRLWIIGFSGGKDSTTILSLIYNALL' A
#
# COMPACT_ATOMS: atom_id res chain seq x y z
N MET A 1 -27.39 -1.69 -24.95
CA MET A 1 -26.04 -1.75 -24.36
C MET A 1 -26.24 -1.66 -22.86
N THR A 2 -26.12 -2.77 -22.13
CA THR A 2 -26.26 -2.79 -20.67
C THR A 2 -24.95 -2.32 -20.07
N THR A 3 -24.94 -1.11 -19.51
CA THR A 3 -23.82 -0.58 -18.75
C THR A 3 -23.75 -1.35 -17.43
N THR A 4 -22.76 -2.23 -17.27
CA THR A 4 -22.50 -2.87 -15.98
C THR A 4 -21.91 -1.79 -15.07
N GLU A 5 -22.65 -1.37 -14.04
CA GLU A 5 -22.09 -0.48 -13.02
C GLU A 5 -21.06 -1.28 -12.21
N GLU A 6 -19.78 -0.92 -12.34
CA GLU A 6 -18.71 -1.51 -11.53
C GLU A 6 -18.87 -1.08 -10.08
N THR A 7 -19.11 -2.05 -9.20
CA THR A 7 -19.22 -1.81 -7.75
C THR A 7 -17.89 -2.15 -7.09
N PHE A 8 -17.20 -1.12 -6.60
CA PHE A 8 -15.95 -1.30 -5.86
C PHE A 8 -16.23 -1.51 -4.37
N ILE A 9 -15.52 -2.46 -3.76
CA ILE A 9 -15.62 -2.73 -2.30
C ILE A 9 -15.23 -1.47 -1.50
N TYR A 10 -14.25 -0.72 -2.00
CA TYR A 10 -13.80 0.52 -1.39
C TYR A 10 -14.00 1.69 -2.35
N PRO A 11 -14.60 2.80 -1.90
CA PRO A 11 -14.83 3.97 -2.75
C PRO A 11 -13.52 4.71 -3.08
N THR A 12 -12.49 4.59 -2.24
CA THR A 12 -11.17 5.18 -2.46
C THR A 12 -10.05 4.26 -1.99
N HIS A 13 -8.85 4.46 -2.54
CA HIS A 13 -7.65 3.76 -2.07
C HIS A 13 -7.37 4.03 -0.58
N GLN A 14 -7.62 5.25 -0.10
CA GLN A 14 -7.40 5.61 1.31
C GLN A 14 -8.34 4.85 2.26
N THR A 15 -9.60 4.66 1.85
CA THR A 15 -10.55 3.85 2.63
C THR A 15 -10.13 2.39 2.67
N MET A 16 -9.61 1.85 1.57
CA MET A 16 -9.06 0.49 1.53
C MET A 16 -7.86 0.35 2.48
N VAL A 17 -6.90 1.26 2.43
CA VAL A 17 -5.70 1.23 3.30
C VAL A 17 -6.05 1.34 4.78
N SER A 18 -7.10 2.09 5.11
CA SER A 18 -7.51 2.30 6.49
C SER A 18 -8.24 1.09 7.09
N ASP A 19 -9.00 0.37 6.27
CA ASP A 19 -9.90 -0.71 6.70
C ASP A 19 -9.29 -2.12 6.52
N LEU A 20 -8.54 -2.33 5.44
CA LEU A 20 -8.03 -3.65 5.07
C LEU A 20 -7.14 -4.24 6.16
N SER A 21 -7.46 -5.49 6.54
CA SER A 21 -6.71 -6.27 7.52
C SER A 21 -6.06 -7.48 6.85
N ILE A 22 -4.75 -7.63 7.03
CA ILE A 22 -3.94 -8.70 6.44
C ILE A 22 -3.18 -9.39 7.58
N ALA A 23 -3.32 -10.71 7.67
CA ALA A 23 -2.66 -11.52 8.72
C ALA A 23 -2.89 -11.00 10.15
N GLY A 24 -4.09 -10.48 10.43
CA GLY A 24 -4.47 -9.94 11.74
C GLY A 24 -3.96 -8.53 12.06
N ARG A 25 -3.33 -7.85 11.09
CA ARG A 25 -2.84 -6.48 11.22
C ARG A 25 -3.55 -5.56 10.25
N LYS A 26 -3.81 -4.31 10.64
CA LYS A 26 -4.38 -3.32 9.71
C LYS A 26 -3.30 -2.81 8.76
N LEU A 27 -3.66 -2.60 7.50
CA LEU A 27 -2.74 -2.04 6.52
C LEU A 27 -2.25 -0.62 6.92
N SER A 28 -3.07 0.14 7.63
CA SER A 28 -2.67 1.41 8.25
C SER A 28 -1.58 1.27 9.32
N GLU A 29 -1.51 0.16 10.05
CA GLU A 29 -0.43 -0.12 11.01
C GLU A 29 0.88 -0.44 10.29
N ILE A 30 0.80 -1.23 9.21
CA ILE A 30 1.94 -1.54 8.35
C ILE A 30 2.47 -0.25 7.69
N THR A 31 1.58 0.64 7.25
CA THR A 31 1.94 1.94 6.66
C THR A 31 2.75 2.78 7.65
N LYS A 32 2.31 2.85 8.92
CA LYS A 32 3.03 3.56 9.99
C LYS A 32 4.38 2.91 10.31
N GLU A 33 4.46 1.59 10.29
CA GLU A 33 5.72 0.85 10.49
C GLU A 33 6.74 1.21 9.40
N ILE A 34 6.32 1.22 8.13
CA ILE A 34 7.16 1.64 7.00
C ILE A 34 7.68 3.07 7.20
N GLN A 35 6.79 4.02 7.55
CA GLN A 35 7.18 5.41 7.81
C GLN A 35 8.19 5.51 8.96
N SER A 36 7.94 4.81 10.07
CA SER A 36 8.84 4.80 11.23
C SER A 36 10.22 4.23 10.89
N LEU A 37 10.28 3.17 10.07
CA LEU A 37 11.53 2.57 9.64
C LEU A 37 12.27 3.50 8.67
N TYR A 38 11.58 4.11 7.71
CA TYR A 38 12.17 5.04 6.76
C TYR A 38 12.81 6.26 7.45
N LEU A 39 12.18 6.77 8.52
CA LEU A 39 12.67 7.90 9.31
C LEU A 39 13.71 7.51 10.38
N SER A 40 13.97 6.22 10.59
CA SER A 40 14.85 5.75 11.66
C SER A 40 16.32 6.07 11.42
N ASP A 41 16.72 6.28 10.16
CA ASP A 41 18.07 6.71 9.78
C ASP A 41 18.06 7.57 8.50
N GLN A 42 19.24 7.83 7.94
CA GLN A 42 19.42 8.66 6.73
C GLN A 42 19.78 7.83 5.48
N ARG A 43 19.65 6.50 5.53
CA ARG A 43 20.00 5.63 4.41
C ARG A 43 18.89 5.68 3.37
N LEU A 44 19.29 5.89 2.12
CA LEU A 44 18.36 5.83 1.00
C LEU A 44 17.89 4.40 0.78
N TRP A 45 16.58 4.21 0.70
CA TRP A 45 15.98 2.92 0.38
C TRP A 45 16.02 2.69 -1.13
N ILE A 46 16.55 1.55 -1.56
CA ILE A 46 16.58 1.12 -2.96
C ILE A 46 15.61 -0.03 -3.12
N ILE A 47 14.69 0.09 -4.08
CA ILE A 47 13.70 -0.95 -4.37
C ILE A 47 14.05 -1.60 -5.71
N GLY A 48 14.31 -2.90 -5.69
CA GLY A 48 14.39 -3.69 -6.91
C GLY A 48 13.00 -3.89 -7.51
N PHE A 49 12.74 -3.28 -8.66
CA PHE A 49 11.45 -3.37 -9.35
C PHE A 49 11.56 -4.25 -10.60
N SER A 50 10.84 -5.36 -10.64
CA SER A 50 10.80 -6.29 -11.78
C SER A 50 9.51 -6.22 -12.58
N GLY A 51 8.49 -5.52 -12.08
CA GLY A 51 7.12 -5.53 -12.62
C GLY A 51 6.30 -6.76 -12.20
N GLY A 52 6.89 -7.72 -11.50
CA GLY A 52 6.17 -8.86 -10.92
C GLY A 52 5.31 -8.45 -9.73
N LYS A 53 4.29 -9.25 -9.41
CA LYS A 53 3.28 -8.97 -8.37
C LYS A 53 3.89 -8.54 -7.03
N ASP A 54 4.97 -9.18 -6.62
CA ASP A 54 5.60 -8.95 -5.32
C ASP A 54 6.31 -7.60 -5.29
N SER A 55 7.13 -7.31 -6.32
CA SER A 55 7.82 -6.02 -6.43
C SER A 55 6.86 -4.83 -6.64
N THR A 56 5.76 -5.05 -7.36
CA THR A 56 4.72 -4.03 -7.57
C THR A 56 3.94 -3.77 -6.28
N THR A 57 3.67 -4.82 -5.48
CA THR A 57 3.04 -4.66 -4.16
C THR A 57 3.95 -3.88 -3.22
N ILE A 58 5.24 -4.22 -3.17
CA ILE A 58 6.23 -3.49 -2.36
C ILE A 58 6.26 -2.00 -2.77
N LEU A 59 6.40 -1.72 -4.08
CA LEU A 59 6.41 -0.34 -4.57
C LEU A 59 5.15 0.42 -4.18
N SER A 60 3.97 -0.20 -4.33
CA SER A 60 2.68 0.42 -3.99
C SER A 60 2.58 0.73 -2.49
N LEU A 61 3.07 -0.16 -1.62
CA LEU A 61 3.11 0.05 -0.17
C LEU A 61 4.01 1.22 0.22
N ILE A 62 5.22 1.28 -0.37
CA ILE A 62 6.15 2.39 -0.11
C ILE A 62 5.59 3.71 -0.61
N TYR A 63 5.02 3.73 -1.81
CA TYR A 63 4.43 4.94 -2.40
C TYR A 63 3.29 5.47 -1.53
N ASN A 64 2.38 4.60 -1.11
CA ASN A 64 1.28 4.95 -0.19
C ASN A 64 1.76 5.42 1.20
N ALA A 65 2.92 4.95 1.65
CA ALA A 65 3.46 5.32 2.95
C ALA A 65 4.19 6.67 2.93
N LEU A 66 4.82 7.06 1.82
CA LEU A 66 5.75 8.20 1.77
C LEU A 66 5.25 9.40 0.96
N LEU A 67 4.17 9.26 0.19
CA LEU A 67 3.58 10.33 -0.63
C LEU A 67 2.14 10.61 -0.25
#